data_AF-A0A661Z0S8-F1
#
_entry.id   AF-A0A661Z0S8-F1
#
_cell.length_a   1.000
_cell.length_b   1.000
_cell.length_c   1.000
_cell.angle_alpha   90.00
_cell.angle_beta   90.00
_cell.angle_gamma   90.00
#
_symmetry.space_group_name_H-M   'P 1'
#
loop_
_entity.id
_entity.type
_entity.pdbx_description
1 polymer ?
#
loop_
_entity_poly.entity_id
_entity_poly.type
_entity_poly.pdbx_seq_one_letter_code
_entity_poly.pdbx_strand_id
1 'polypeptide(L)'
;MAYTTIDKVRLMTNLSTADVSDEDITNLIAEATKELNSLINVKVIREEIEYIDSYRQNKIDGSNTTFYVKNWKDRYLADMNDDGTVDVNDIEVIIADPTTNSETTATVSSISPSEGKFTLSSAPAAGQKLYVTYEWCYRDPSEPDPLIGLACTLLVSAYCYAKINIGRAPQVAFGNTKIYRHIDSFDHYYQRFLKIVSQINNRLPDTKEATLIENG
;
A
#
# COMPACT_ATOMS: atom_id res chain seq x y z
N MET A 1 -2.74 -7.73 -7.72
CA MET A 1 -4.20 -7.52 -7.86
C MET A 1 -4.44 -6.04 -7.65
N ALA A 2 -5.04 -5.30 -8.58
CA ALA A 2 -5.10 -3.84 -8.42
C ALA A 2 -6.09 -3.39 -7.34
N TYR A 3 -5.81 -2.27 -6.65
CA TYR A 3 -6.70 -1.69 -5.64
C TYR A 3 -8.06 -1.21 -6.19
N THR A 4 -8.16 -1.01 -7.50
CA THR A 4 -9.40 -0.64 -8.18
C THR A 4 -9.59 -1.46 -9.46
N THR A 5 -10.82 -1.45 -9.97
CA THR A 5 -11.18 -2.06 -11.26
C THR A 5 -11.57 -0.99 -12.27
N ILE A 6 -11.48 -1.33 -13.55
CA ILE A 6 -11.92 -0.47 -14.65
C ILE A 6 -13.40 -0.08 -14.45
N ASP A 7 -14.26 -1.04 -14.10
CA ASP A 7 -15.68 -0.81 -13.88
C ASP A 7 -15.96 0.26 -12.81
N LYS A 8 -15.20 0.26 -11.71
CA LYS A 8 -15.34 1.28 -10.65
C LYS A 8 -14.97 2.68 -11.17
N VAL A 9 -13.92 2.78 -11.97
CA VAL A 9 -13.48 4.05 -12.58
C VAL A 9 -14.53 4.56 -13.57
N ARG A 10 -15.08 3.68 -14.42
CA ARG A 10 -16.14 4.00 -15.38
C ARG A 10 -17.40 4.48 -14.68
N LEU A 11 -17.82 3.77 -13.64
CA LEU A 11 -18.98 4.13 -12.82
C LEU A 11 -18.82 5.51 -12.18
N MET A 12 -17.59 5.89 -11.81
CA MET A 12 -17.32 7.17 -11.16
C MET A 12 -17.19 8.35 -12.14
N THR A 13 -16.68 8.11 -13.35
CA THR A 13 -16.26 9.18 -14.28
C THR A 13 -17.21 9.36 -15.46
N ASN A 14 -18.23 8.52 -15.62
CA ASN A 14 -19.10 8.48 -16.81
C ASN A 14 -18.32 8.38 -18.14
N LEU A 15 -17.04 7.99 -18.10
CA LEU A 15 -16.20 7.87 -19.29
C LEU A 15 -16.51 6.56 -20.00
N SER A 16 -16.55 6.60 -21.31
CA SER A 16 -16.68 5.41 -22.15
C SER A 16 -15.33 4.91 -22.63
N THR A 17 -15.30 3.71 -23.22
CA THR A 17 -14.11 3.17 -23.89
C THR A 17 -13.63 4.02 -25.08
N ALA A 18 -14.50 4.88 -25.63
CA ALA A 18 -14.15 5.82 -26.69
C ALA A 18 -13.37 7.04 -26.15
N ASP A 19 -13.53 7.38 -24.87
CA ASP A 19 -12.85 8.53 -24.26
C ASP A 19 -11.43 8.17 -23.79
N VAL A 20 -11.30 7.00 -23.17
CA VAL A 20 -10.04 6.42 -22.68
C VAL A 20 -10.17 4.91 -22.88
N SER A 21 -9.18 4.22 -23.44
CA SER A 21 -9.25 2.77 -23.61
C SER A 21 -9.11 2.02 -22.28
N ASP A 22 -9.52 0.75 -22.23
CA ASP A 22 -9.37 -0.07 -21.02
C ASP A 22 -7.90 -0.41 -20.73
N GLU A 23 -7.08 -0.52 -21.78
CA GLU A 23 -5.62 -0.64 -21.66
C GLU A 23 -5.01 0.61 -21.02
N ASP A 24 -5.44 1.79 -21.46
CA ASP A 24 -5.00 3.06 -20.86
C ASP A 24 -5.40 3.16 -19.40
N ILE A 25 -6.63 2.78 -19.04
CA ILE A 25 -7.05 2.76 -17.64
C ILE A 25 -6.24 1.76 -16.83
N THR A 26 -5.93 0.58 -17.38
CA THR A 26 -5.09 -0.42 -16.69
C THR A 26 -3.69 0.14 -16.38
N ASN A 27 -3.08 0.83 -17.34
CA ASN A 27 -1.79 1.48 -17.13
C ASN A 27 -1.87 2.61 -16.08
N LEU A 28 -2.94 3.41 -16.12
CA LEU A 28 -3.18 4.46 -15.13
C LEU A 28 -3.44 3.89 -13.73
N ILE A 29 -4.08 2.73 -13.62
CA ILE A 29 -4.27 2.01 -12.36
C ILE A 29 -2.92 1.61 -11.78
N ALA A 30 -2.02 1.03 -12.58
CA ALA A 30 -0.68 0.65 -12.11
C ALA A 30 0.12 1.85 -11.59
N GLU A 31 0.10 2.98 -12.31
CA GLU A 31 0.77 4.21 -11.85
C GLU A 31 0.11 4.82 -10.62
N ALA A 32 -1.23 4.80 -10.54
CA ALA A 32 -1.96 5.29 -9.38
C ALA A 32 -1.71 4.43 -8.13
N THR A 33 -1.55 3.11 -8.28
CA THR A 33 -1.18 2.19 -7.18
C THR A 33 0.16 2.60 -6.57
N LYS A 34 1.20 2.79 -7.40
CA LYS A 34 2.54 3.20 -6.96
C LYS A 34 2.51 4.53 -6.21
N GLU A 35 1.81 5.52 -6.75
CA GLU A 35 1.72 6.83 -6.09
C GLU A 35 0.96 6.75 -4.77
N LEU A 36 -0.15 6.01 -4.73
CA LEU A 36 -0.91 5.81 -3.49
C LEU A 36 -0.04 5.11 -2.44
N ASN A 37 0.63 4.02 -2.79
CA ASN A 37 1.56 3.29 -1.91
C ASN A 37 2.64 4.24 -1.36
N SER A 38 3.25 5.06 -2.22
CA SER A 38 4.28 6.02 -1.79
C SER A 38 3.81 7.05 -0.74
N LEU A 39 2.49 7.31 -0.66
CA LEU A 39 1.89 8.27 0.25
C LEU A 39 1.34 7.66 1.55
N ILE A 40 1.03 6.35 1.54
CA ILE A 40 0.43 5.65 2.68
C ILE A 40 1.40 4.69 3.37
N ASN A 41 2.40 4.18 2.64
CA ASN A 41 3.36 3.23 3.14
C ASN A 41 4.56 3.93 3.78
N VAL A 42 5.10 3.29 4.81
CA VAL A 42 6.36 3.70 5.44
C VAL A 42 7.35 2.56 5.29
N LYS A 43 8.44 2.85 4.58
CA LYS A 43 9.52 1.90 4.36
C LYS A 43 10.46 1.80 5.55
N VAL A 44 10.69 0.56 6.00
CA VAL A 44 11.66 0.20 7.03
C VAL A 44 12.78 -0.59 6.38
N ILE A 45 14.02 -0.14 6.55
CA ILE A 45 15.19 -0.71 5.87
C ILE A 45 16.10 -1.34 6.92
N ARG A 46 16.43 -2.62 6.73
CA ARG A 46 17.37 -3.38 7.56
C ARG A 46 17.08 -3.28 9.07
N GLU A 47 15.82 -3.49 9.46
CA GLU A 47 15.46 -3.63 10.88
C GLU A 47 16.04 -4.94 11.42
N GLU A 48 16.81 -4.88 12.50
CA GLU A 48 17.29 -6.07 13.21
C GLU A 48 16.11 -6.75 13.93
N ILE A 49 15.97 -8.05 13.75
CA ILE A 49 14.93 -8.84 14.39
C ILE A 49 15.37 -9.15 15.82
N GLU A 50 14.67 -8.53 16.76
CA GLU A 50 14.92 -8.64 18.19
C GLU A 50 13.71 -9.22 18.92
N TYR A 51 13.91 -9.59 20.19
CA TYR A 51 12.83 -9.93 21.11
C TYR A 51 11.85 -8.74 21.24
N ILE A 52 10.56 -9.01 21.11
CA ILE A 52 9.51 -7.98 21.25
C ILE A 52 8.73 -8.19 22.56
N ASP A 53 8.15 -9.37 22.75
CA ASP A 53 7.35 -9.70 23.92
C ASP A 53 7.36 -11.22 24.21
N SER A 54 6.63 -11.67 25.25
CA SER A 54 6.59 -13.08 25.66
C SER A 54 6.07 -14.04 24.58
N TYR A 55 5.26 -13.54 23.64
CA TYR A 55 4.73 -14.30 22.50
C TYR A 55 5.64 -14.18 21.28
N ARG A 56 6.15 -12.98 20.99
CA ARG A 56 7.01 -12.63 19.85
C ARG A 56 8.48 -12.63 20.27
N GLN A 57 8.97 -13.83 20.59
CA GLN A 57 10.31 -13.97 21.15
C GLN A 57 11.43 -13.81 20.11
N ASN A 58 11.12 -14.04 18.82
CA ASN A 58 12.06 -13.90 17.70
C ASN A 58 13.41 -14.63 17.93
N LYS A 59 13.36 -15.83 18.51
CA LYS A 59 14.57 -16.61 18.82
C LYS A 59 15.24 -17.09 17.54
N ILE A 60 16.56 -16.94 17.47
CA ILE A 60 17.43 -17.48 16.42
C ILE A 60 18.23 -18.63 17.04
N ASP A 61 17.64 -19.82 17.04
CA ASP A 61 18.17 -21.01 17.72
C ASP A 61 18.53 -22.17 16.77
N GLY A 62 18.49 -21.95 15.45
CA GLY A 62 18.68 -23.00 14.45
C GLY A 62 17.43 -23.81 14.12
N SER A 63 16.30 -23.56 14.79
CA SER A 63 15.05 -24.31 14.58
C SER A 63 13.84 -23.41 14.32
N ASN A 64 13.80 -22.21 14.88
CA ASN A 64 12.71 -21.27 14.67
C ASN A 64 12.73 -20.69 13.25
N THR A 65 11.60 -20.80 12.55
CA THR A 65 11.39 -20.26 11.20
C THR A 65 10.45 -19.06 11.20
N THR A 66 9.76 -18.79 12.31
CA THR A 66 8.72 -17.76 12.40
C THR A 66 9.25 -16.53 13.14
N PHE A 67 9.08 -15.37 12.52
CA PHE A 67 9.57 -14.10 13.05
C PHE A 67 8.50 -13.01 12.90
N TYR A 68 8.64 -11.96 13.73
CA TYR A 68 7.72 -10.84 13.79
C TYR A 68 8.48 -9.53 13.66
N VAL A 69 7.93 -8.57 12.92
CA VAL A 69 8.48 -7.22 12.81
C VAL A 69 8.11 -6.38 14.04
N LYS A 70 8.93 -5.38 14.38
CA LYS A 70 8.68 -4.54 15.56
C LYS A 70 7.44 -3.68 15.41
N ASN A 71 7.20 -3.19 14.19
CA ASN A 71 6.06 -2.35 13.84
C ASN A 71 4.80 -3.17 13.57
N TRP A 72 4.48 -4.15 14.41
CA TRP A 72 3.30 -5.00 14.27
C TRP A 72 2.04 -4.40 14.92
N LYS A 73 2.22 -3.60 15.99
CA LYS A 73 1.09 -3.10 16.77
C LYS A 73 0.38 -2.00 15.98
N ASP A 74 -0.91 -2.21 15.71
CA ASP A 74 -1.78 -1.27 15.00
C ASP A 74 -1.31 -0.92 13.57
N ARG A 75 -0.51 -1.79 12.96
CA ARG A 75 0.13 -1.59 11.66
C ARG A 75 0.15 -2.90 10.90
N TYR A 76 0.06 -2.79 9.59
CA TYR A 76 -0.03 -3.92 8.68
C TYR A 76 1.18 -3.89 7.76
N LEU A 77 1.66 -5.08 7.36
CA LEU A 77 2.63 -5.17 6.27
C LEU A 77 1.98 -4.66 4.98
N ALA A 78 2.72 -3.87 4.22
CA ALA A 78 2.24 -3.21 3.01
C ALA A 78 2.90 -3.77 1.75
N ASP A 79 2.27 -3.47 0.61
CA ASP A 79 2.73 -3.77 -0.74
C ASP A 79 3.98 -2.93 -1.04
N MET A 80 5.16 -3.57 -1.10
CA MET A 80 6.45 -2.93 -1.35
C MET A 80 6.81 -2.94 -2.83
N ASN A 81 6.25 -3.88 -3.61
CA ASN A 81 6.56 -4.03 -5.03
C ASN A 81 5.58 -3.27 -5.96
N ASP A 82 4.54 -2.66 -5.38
CA ASP A 82 3.49 -1.88 -6.03
C ASP A 82 2.59 -2.67 -6.99
N ASP A 83 2.41 -3.99 -6.79
CA ASP A 83 1.55 -4.84 -7.61
C ASP A 83 0.08 -4.91 -7.14
N GLY A 84 -0.20 -4.25 -6.01
CA GLY A 84 -1.50 -4.17 -5.34
C GLY A 84 -1.86 -5.39 -4.49
N THR A 85 -0.93 -6.33 -4.30
CA THR A 85 -1.08 -7.51 -3.45
C THR A 85 -0.01 -7.49 -2.39
N VAL A 86 -0.35 -7.84 -1.14
CA VAL A 86 0.66 -8.03 -0.09
C VAL A 86 0.99 -9.51 0.02
N ASP A 87 2.17 -9.89 -0.47
CA ASP A 87 2.67 -11.26 -0.49
C ASP A 87 4.16 -11.38 -0.08
N VAL A 88 4.72 -12.58 -0.23
CA VAL A 88 6.10 -12.89 0.17
C VAL A 88 7.15 -12.06 -0.56
N ASN A 89 6.83 -11.43 -1.69
CA ASN A 89 7.74 -10.59 -2.46
C ASN A 89 7.86 -9.17 -1.86
N ASP A 90 6.99 -8.81 -0.92
CA ASP A 90 7.00 -7.49 -0.26
C ASP A 90 7.92 -7.41 0.96
N ILE A 91 8.59 -8.52 1.29
CA ILE A 91 9.54 -8.60 2.39
C ILE A 91 10.87 -9.14 1.89
N GLU A 92 11.93 -8.39 2.18
CA GLU A 92 13.29 -8.85 1.99
C GLU A 92 13.92 -9.19 3.33
N VAL A 93 14.45 -10.41 3.47
CA VAL A 93 15.10 -10.87 4.70
C VAL A 93 16.55 -11.20 4.41
N ILE A 94 17.47 -10.62 5.19
CA ILE A 94 18.91 -10.83 5.09
C ILE A 94 19.39 -11.52 6.38
N ILE A 95 20.06 -12.66 6.22
CA ILE A 95 20.80 -13.32 7.29
C ILE A 95 22.24 -12.85 7.21
N ALA A 96 22.74 -12.24 8.29
CA ALA A 96 24.13 -11.86 8.43
C ALA A 96 24.85 -12.83 9.36
N ASP A 97 25.93 -13.41 8.88
CA ASP A 97 26.80 -14.27 9.67
C ASP A 97 28.02 -13.48 10.18
N PRO A 98 28.08 -13.18 11.49
CA PRO A 98 29.17 -12.39 12.05
C PRO A 98 30.50 -13.16 12.09
N THR A 99 30.49 -14.49 11.92
CA THR A 99 31.72 -15.30 11.94
C THR A 99 32.44 -15.29 10.59
N THR A 100 31.70 -15.26 9.50
CA THR A 100 32.22 -15.25 8.13
C THR A 100 32.18 -13.85 7.49
N ASN A 101 31.52 -12.88 8.11
CA ASN A 101 31.22 -11.56 7.55
C ASN A 101 30.49 -11.66 6.19
N SER A 102 29.56 -12.60 6.07
CA SER A 102 28.75 -12.78 4.85
C SER A 102 27.28 -12.46 5.10
N GLU A 103 26.63 -11.88 4.10
CA GLU A 103 25.18 -11.67 4.06
C GLU A 103 24.55 -12.57 3.01
N THR A 104 23.44 -13.21 3.35
CA THR A 104 22.65 -14.03 2.42
C THR A 104 21.18 -13.66 2.50
N THR A 105 20.51 -13.59 1.35
CA THR A 105 19.06 -13.36 1.30
C THR A 105 18.33 -14.66 1.64
N ALA A 106 17.46 -14.62 2.64
CA ALA A 106 16.62 -15.75 3.03
C ALA A 106 15.34 -15.79 2.21
N THR A 107 14.86 -16.98 1.88
CA THR A 107 13.57 -17.16 1.21
C THR A 107 12.44 -17.14 2.22
N VAL A 108 11.48 -16.24 2.05
CA VAL A 108 10.24 -16.17 2.84
C VAL A 108 9.24 -17.19 2.26
N SER A 109 8.65 -18.01 3.13
CA SER A 109 7.68 -19.05 2.76
C SER A 109 6.23 -18.58 2.89
N SER A 110 5.94 -17.70 3.85
CA SER A 110 4.62 -17.12 4.05
C SER A 110 4.69 -15.84 4.87
N ILE A 111 3.70 -14.98 4.71
CA ILE A 111 3.51 -13.77 5.51
C ILE A 111 2.09 -13.70 6.05
N SER A 112 1.91 -13.03 7.19
CA SER A 112 0.60 -12.69 7.74
C SER A 112 0.57 -11.17 8.00
N PRO A 113 0.02 -10.38 7.05
CA PRO A 113 0.09 -8.92 7.07
C PRO A 113 -0.47 -8.28 8.34
N SER A 114 -1.55 -8.83 8.89
CA SER A 114 -2.24 -8.34 10.09
C SER A 114 -1.50 -8.59 11.41
N GLU A 115 -0.61 -9.58 11.46
CA GLU A 115 0.16 -9.91 12.65
C GLU A 115 1.60 -9.36 12.60
N GLY A 116 2.01 -8.77 11.48
CA GLY A 116 3.40 -8.40 11.23
C GLY A 116 4.33 -9.63 11.25
N LYS A 117 3.82 -10.79 10.84
CA LYS A 117 4.48 -12.09 10.95
C LYS A 117 4.96 -12.58 9.59
N PHE A 118 6.14 -13.18 9.56
CA PHE A 118 6.64 -13.88 8.39
C PHE A 118 7.32 -15.18 8.79
N THR A 119 7.33 -16.14 7.87
CA THR A 119 7.96 -17.45 8.06
C THR A 119 9.02 -17.64 6.97
N LEU A 120 10.21 -18.08 7.35
CA LEU A 120 11.27 -18.43 6.43
C LEU A 120 11.12 -19.87 5.93
N SER A 121 11.70 -20.18 4.78
CA SER A 121 11.77 -21.55 4.25
C SER A 121 12.71 -22.45 5.06
N SER A 122 13.72 -21.84 5.70
CA SER A 122 14.73 -22.52 6.52
C SER A 122 15.09 -21.67 7.72
N ALA A 123 15.38 -22.33 8.85
CA ALA A 123 15.73 -21.64 10.09
C ALA A 123 17.17 -21.11 10.02
N PRO A 124 17.41 -19.83 10.39
CA PRO A 124 18.77 -19.29 10.52
C PRO A 124 19.54 -20.04 11.61
N ALA A 125 20.83 -20.27 11.40
CA ALA A 125 21.69 -20.96 12.35
C ALA A 125 21.87 -20.13 13.64
N ALA A 126 22.05 -20.81 14.77
CA ALA A 126 22.27 -20.15 16.04
C ALA A 126 23.51 -19.23 15.98
N GLY A 127 23.36 -17.99 16.46
CA GLY A 127 24.43 -16.98 16.44
C GLY A 127 24.47 -16.08 15.20
N GLN A 128 23.62 -16.34 14.19
CA GLN A 128 23.43 -15.42 13.07
C GLN A 128 22.51 -14.26 13.46
N LYS A 129 22.59 -13.15 12.72
CA LYS A 129 21.68 -12.01 12.84
C LYS A 129 20.70 -11.98 11.68
N LEU A 130 19.48 -11.54 11.95
CA LEU A 130 18.43 -11.44 10.95
C LEU A 130 18.03 -9.97 10.79
N TYR A 131 18.08 -9.46 9.56
CA TYR A 131 17.63 -8.13 9.19
C TYR A 131 16.47 -8.24 8.22
N VAL A 132 15.46 -7.38 8.38
CA VAL A 132 14.29 -7.35 7.51
C VAL A 132 14.10 -5.96 6.92
N THR A 133 13.76 -5.91 5.64
CA THR A 133 13.30 -4.71 4.93
C THR A 133 11.86 -4.97 4.50
N TYR A 134 10.97 -4.06 4.86
CA TYR A 134 9.53 -4.16 4.59
C TYR A 134 8.90 -2.77 4.57
N GLU A 135 7.69 -2.69 4.03
CA GLU A 135 6.83 -1.51 4.18
C GLU A 135 5.67 -1.82 5.11
N TRP A 136 5.20 -0.80 5.82
CA TRP A 136 3.99 -0.92 6.64
C TRP A 136 3.04 0.24 6.42
N CYS A 137 1.75 0.00 6.65
CA CYS A 137 0.68 0.98 6.56
C CYS A 137 -0.28 0.87 7.76
N TYR A 138 -1.10 1.89 7.97
CA TYR A 138 -2.03 1.97 9.12
C TYR A 138 -3.38 1.26 8.89
N ARG A 139 -3.68 0.91 7.65
CA ARG A 139 -4.93 0.27 7.21
C ARG A 139 -4.56 -1.05 6.56
N ASP A 140 -5.36 -2.10 6.78
CA ASP A 140 -5.06 -3.41 6.22
C ASP A 140 -5.18 -3.37 4.68
N PRO A 141 -4.10 -3.65 3.94
CA PRO A 141 -4.14 -3.74 2.48
C PRO A 141 -4.57 -5.15 2.00
N SER A 142 -4.48 -6.17 2.86
CA SER A 142 -4.78 -7.57 2.52
C SER A 142 -6.28 -7.86 2.46
N GLU A 143 -7.07 -7.13 3.27
CA GLU A 143 -8.51 -6.93 3.05
C GLU A 143 -8.70 -5.49 2.52
N PRO A 144 -8.71 -5.24 1.20
CA PRO A 144 -8.57 -3.90 0.66
C PRO A 144 -9.60 -2.95 1.27
N ASP A 145 -9.12 -2.10 2.19
CA ASP A 145 -9.94 -1.13 2.90
C ASP A 145 -10.70 -0.30 1.86
N PRO A 146 -12.02 -0.11 2.01
CA PRO A 146 -12.82 0.63 1.05
C PRO A 146 -12.27 2.03 0.73
N LEU A 147 -11.53 2.65 1.67
CA LEU A 147 -10.86 3.93 1.48
C LEU A 147 -9.65 3.85 0.56
N ILE A 148 -8.83 2.79 0.65
CA ILE A 148 -7.68 2.57 -0.26
C ILE A 148 -8.20 2.37 -1.68
N GLY A 149 -9.22 1.52 -1.84
CA GLY A 149 -9.87 1.30 -3.12
C GLY A 149 -10.47 2.59 -3.70
N LEU A 150 -11.17 3.37 -2.86
CA LEU A 150 -11.73 4.66 -3.25
C LEU A 150 -10.66 5.69 -3.63
N ALA A 151 -9.57 5.78 -2.86
CA ALA A 151 -8.45 6.67 -3.14
C ALA A 151 -7.82 6.35 -4.52
N CYS A 152 -7.56 5.08 -4.78
CA CYS A 152 -7.06 4.62 -6.07
C CYS A 152 -8.04 4.96 -7.20
N THR A 153 -9.35 4.69 -7.02
CA THR A 153 -10.36 5.06 -8.03
C THR A 153 -10.38 6.56 -8.31
N LEU A 154 -10.30 7.41 -7.28
CA LEU A 154 -10.29 8.88 -7.43
C LEU A 154 -9.04 9.38 -8.17
N LEU A 155 -7.86 8.81 -7.86
CA LEU A 155 -6.61 9.19 -8.52
C LEU A 155 -6.62 8.79 -10.00
N VAL A 156 -7.03 7.57 -10.32
CA VAL A 156 -7.18 7.11 -11.70
C VAL A 156 -8.19 7.98 -12.45
N SER A 157 -9.31 8.32 -11.80
CA SER A 157 -10.32 9.22 -12.36
C SER A 157 -9.73 10.58 -12.71
N ALA A 158 -8.92 11.17 -11.82
CA ALA A 158 -8.21 12.41 -12.11
C ALA A 158 -7.33 12.23 -13.36
N TYR A 159 -6.50 11.19 -13.41
CA TYR A 159 -5.64 10.93 -14.56
C TYR A 159 -6.38 10.72 -15.89
N CYS A 160 -7.54 10.07 -15.88
CA CYS A 160 -8.37 9.98 -17.07
C CYS A 160 -8.80 11.38 -17.58
N TYR A 161 -9.23 12.28 -16.69
CA TYR A 161 -9.58 13.65 -17.09
C TYR A 161 -8.37 14.49 -17.49
N ALA A 162 -7.20 14.28 -16.88
CA ALA A 162 -5.97 14.91 -17.34
C ALA A 162 -5.67 14.52 -18.79
N LYS A 163 -5.76 13.22 -19.13
CA LYS A 163 -5.52 12.70 -20.48
C LYS A 163 -6.51 13.25 -21.50
N ILE A 164 -7.79 13.40 -21.13
CA ILE A 164 -8.82 13.97 -22.02
C ILE A 164 -8.59 15.47 -22.28
N ASN A 165 -8.15 16.20 -21.26
CA ASN A 165 -8.04 17.67 -21.31
C ASN A 165 -6.70 18.17 -21.84
N ILE A 166 -5.64 17.35 -21.80
CA ILE A 166 -4.32 17.74 -22.29
C ILE A 166 -4.38 18.14 -23.78
N GLY A 167 -3.77 19.27 -24.11
CA GLY A 167 -3.74 19.81 -25.48
C GLY A 167 -5.07 20.42 -25.98
N ARG A 168 -6.12 20.48 -25.15
CA ARG A 168 -7.38 21.13 -25.55
C ARG A 168 -7.53 22.52 -24.92
N ALA A 169 -7.95 23.50 -25.73
CA ALA A 169 -8.13 24.87 -25.25
C ALA A 169 -9.28 24.99 -24.22
N PRO A 170 -9.09 25.69 -23.09
CA PRO A 170 -10.13 25.91 -22.08
C PRO A 170 -11.26 26.82 -22.56
N GLN A 171 -10.95 27.69 -23.52
CA GLN A 171 -11.92 28.59 -24.12
C GLN A 171 -11.65 28.74 -25.61
N VAL A 172 -12.73 28.86 -26.38
CA VAL A 172 -12.66 29.25 -27.80
C VAL A 172 -13.61 30.43 -27.99
N ALA A 173 -13.11 31.49 -28.60
CA ALA A 173 -13.90 32.68 -28.92
C ALA A 173 -14.29 32.66 -30.40
N PHE A 174 -15.58 32.84 -30.67
CA PHE A 174 -16.15 33.01 -32.00
C PHE A 174 -16.81 34.39 -32.06
N GLY A 175 -16.08 35.38 -32.57
CA GLY A 175 -16.52 36.78 -32.56
C GLY A 175 -16.80 37.27 -31.14
N ASN A 176 -18.05 37.67 -30.88
CA ASN A 176 -18.48 38.14 -29.56
C ASN A 176 -18.93 37.02 -28.60
N THR A 177 -18.97 35.76 -29.05
CA THR A 177 -19.37 34.62 -28.21
C THR A 177 -18.13 33.89 -27.70
N LYS A 178 -18.06 33.63 -26.41
CA LYS A 178 -17.02 32.80 -25.78
C LYS A 178 -17.63 31.49 -25.31
N ILE A 179 -17.08 30.38 -25.75
CA ILE A 179 -17.45 29.04 -25.29
C ILE A 179 -16.37 28.58 -24.32
N TYR A 180 -16.79 28.26 -23.09
CA TYR A 180 -15.92 27.75 -22.04
C TYR A 180 -16.08 26.25 -21.92
N ARG A 181 -14.97 25.54 -21.72
CA ARG A 181 -14.98 24.13 -21.30
C ARG A 181 -14.68 24.06 -19.81
N HIS A 182 -15.50 23.31 -19.09
CA HIS A 182 -15.21 22.98 -17.70
C HIS A 182 -14.09 21.93 -17.66
N ILE A 183 -12.88 22.33 -17.26
CA ILE A 183 -11.68 21.47 -17.22
C ILE A 183 -11.32 21.04 -15.79
N ASP A 184 -11.99 21.59 -14.79
CA ASP A 184 -11.66 21.43 -13.36
C ASP A 184 -11.97 20.02 -12.79
N SER A 185 -12.39 19.07 -13.64
CA SER A 185 -12.66 17.69 -13.22
C SER A 185 -11.42 17.03 -12.62
N PHE A 186 -10.24 17.27 -13.20
CA PHE A 186 -8.97 16.76 -12.64
C PHE A 186 -8.78 17.22 -11.20
N ASP A 187 -8.83 18.54 -10.97
CA ASP A 187 -8.65 19.12 -9.64
C ASP A 187 -9.71 18.63 -8.66
N HIS A 188 -10.96 18.48 -9.10
CA HIS A 188 -12.04 17.96 -8.26
C HIS A 188 -11.73 16.56 -7.73
N TYR A 189 -11.32 15.63 -8.60
CA TYR A 189 -11.00 14.26 -8.19
C TYR A 189 -9.70 14.20 -7.38
N TYR A 190 -8.68 14.96 -7.77
CA TYR A 190 -7.40 14.99 -7.06
C TYR A 190 -7.53 15.58 -5.65
N GLN A 191 -8.29 16.66 -5.47
CA GLN A 191 -8.55 17.22 -4.14
C GLN A 191 -9.35 16.27 -3.25
N ARG A 192 -10.27 15.48 -3.82
CA ARG A 192 -10.96 14.42 -3.07
C ARG A 192 -10.01 13.28 -2.71
N PHE A 193 -9.14 12.87 -3.62
CA PHE A 193 -8.08 11.90 -3.36
C PHE A 193 -7.21 12.33 -2.17
N LEU A 194 -6.69 13.56 -2.17
CA LEU A 194 -5.87 14.09 -1.06
C LEU A 194 -6.62 14.07 0.28
N LYS A 195 -7.92 14.35 0.28
CA LYS A 195 -8.75 14.25 1.49
C LYS A 195 -8.84 12.81 2.00
N ILE A 196 -9.04 11.83 1.11
CA ILE A 196 -9.09 10.42 1.50
C ILE A 196 -7.73 9.94 1.99
N VAL A 197 -6.62 10.30 1.31
CA VAL A 197 -5.26 9.98 1.78
C VAL A 197 -5.01 10.56 3.17
N SER A 198 -5.42 11.81 3.39
CA SER A 198 -5.34 12.41 4.72
C SER A 198 -6.16 11.65 5.76
N GLN A 199 -7.32 11.09 5.41
CA GLN A 199 -8.12 10.24 6.31
C GLN A 199 -7.50 8.86 6.56
N ILE A 200 -6.84 8.28 5.55
CA ILE A 200 -6.10 7.02 5.68
C ILE A 200 -4.95 7.20 6.68
N ASN A 201 -4.22 8.31 6.57
CA ASN A 201 -3.06 8.61 7.41
C ASN A 201 -3.44 9.16 8.80
N ASN A 202 -4.46 10.02 8.88
CA ASN A 202 -4.98 10.56 10.14
C ASN A 202 -6.01 9.60 10.71
N ARG A 203 -5.52 8.59 11.43
CA ARG A 203 -6.30 7.65 12.25
C ARG A 203 -7.11 8.43 13.30
N LEU A 204 -8.28 8.98 12.95
CA LEU A 204 -9.34 9.13 13.95
C LEU A 204 -9.62 7.69 14.43
N PRO A 205 -9.52 7.41 15.74
CA PRO A 205 -9.68 6.05 16.24
C PRO A 205 -11.13 5.62 16.04
N ASP A 206 -11.41 4.91 14.94
CA ASP A 206 -12.73 4.35 14.62
C ASP A 206 -13.08 3.17 15.54
N THR A 207 -12.15 2.71 16.38
CA THR A 207 -12.38 1.61 17.31
C THR A 207 -11.85 1.94 18.70
N LYS A 208 -12.74 1.82 19.68
CA LYS A 208 -12.44 1.81 21.12
C LYS A 208 -12.40 0.35 21.55
N GLU A 209 -11.30 -0.10 22.15
CA GLU A 209 -11.26 -1.44 22.74
C GLU A 209 -12.43 -1.58 23.73
N ALA A 210 -13.20 -2.65 23.59
CA ALA A 210 -14.26 -2.97 24.54
C ALA A 210 -13.58 -3.34 25.87
N THR A 211 -13.65 -2.43 26.85
CA THR A 211 -13.25 -2.72 28.22
C THR A 211 -14.14 -3.83 28.75
N LEU A 212 -13.59 -5.03 28.95
CA LEU A 212 -14.24 -6.08 29.72
C LEU A 212 -14.41 -5.54 31.15
N ILE A 213 -15.66 -5.33 31.55
CA ILE A 213 -15.98 -5.05 32.95
C ILE A 213 -15.78 -6.37 33.69
N GLU A 214 -14.66 -6.50 34.40
CA GLU A 214 -14.50 -7.55 35.41
C GLU A 214 -15.52 -7.28 36.53
N ASN A 215 -16.65 -7.99 36.47
CA ASN A 215 -17.59 -8.02 37.58
C ASN A 215 -16.96 -8.84 38.72
N GLY A 216 -16.53 -8.16 39.77
CA GLY A 216 -16.22 -8.74 41.07
C GLY A 216 -17.46 -9.13 41.86
#